data_AF-A0A2V5P1C1-F1
#
_entry.id   AF-A0A2V5P1C1-F1
#
_cell.length_a   1.000
_cell.length_b   1.000
_cell.length_c   1.000
_cell.angle_alpha   90.00
_cell.angle_beta   90.00
_cell.angle_gamma   90.00
#
_symmetry.space_group_name_H-M   'P 1'
#
loop_
_entity.id
_entity.type
_entity.pdbx_description
1 polymer ?
#
loop_
_entity_poly.entity_id
_entity_poly.type
_entity_poly.pdbx_seq_one_letter_code
_entity_poly.pdbx_strand_id
1 'polypeptide(L)'
;MGLVADSQVLVPADALLPQAQYASLPGNNFIDPLAYAHFQQLGLFPSDLCTDAEFLRRAKLDAVGLLPAPQEVRAFLDDPSPEKRHRFIAQVLEDPAYADYWANKWADLLRPNPDRVGVKSVFILDQWLRESFRQNKPYDRLVREILLAEGSNHRDGPAVIYRDRREPAELTTMFSQLFLGTRLECAKCHHHPNEKWSQDDFYQFAAFFGAVKQKGAGLSPPISGGTETFYFAPGGRVKHPVTGVVMSPCPPDGPPATVGETTDPRQGLA
;
A
#
# COMPACT_ATOMS: atom_id res chain seq x y z
N MET A 1 -3.26 36.88 -3.11
CA MET A 1 -2.12 35.93 -3.17
C MET A 1 -2.46 34.91 -4.23
N GLY A 2 -1.74 34.89 -5.35
CA GLY A 2 -1.92 33.87 -6.39
C GLY A 2 -1.23 32.59 -5.96
N LEU A 3 -1.96 31.48 -5.93
CA LEU A 3 -1.37 30.16 -5.74
C LEU A 3 -0.74 29.76 -7.07
N VAL A 4 0.56 29.47 -7.04
CA VAL A 4 1.27 28.84 -8.16
C VAL A 4 1.45 27.38 -7.79
N ALA A 5 1.08 26.47 -8.70
CA ALA A 5 1.38 25.05 -8.61
C ALA A 5 2.33 24.69 -9.76
N ASP A 6 3.34 23.86 -9.48
CA ASP A 6 4.12 23.21 -10.52
C ASP A 6 3.43 21.92 -10.94
N SER A 7 3.40 21.65 -12.24
CA SER A 7 3.01 20.32 -12.75
C SER A 7 4.07 19.86 -13.72
N GLN A 8 4.60 18.66 -13.50
CA GLN A 8 5.35 17.96 -14.53
C GLN A 8 4.36 17.24 -15.44
N VAL A 9 4.30 17.69 -16.69
CA VAL A 9 3.54 17.01 -17.75
C VAL A 9 4.55 16.27 -18.61
N LEU A 10 4.47 14.93 -18.60
CA LEU A 10 5.22 14.10 -19.53
C LEU A 10 4.43 14.02 -20.84
N VAL A 11 5.00 14.56 -21.91
CA VAL A 11 4.48 14.39 -23.26
C VAL A 11 5.17 13.17 -23.86
N PRO A 12 4.42 12.13 -24.30
CA PRO A 12 5.01 11.01 -25.02
C PRO A 12 5.84 11.50 -26.22
N ALA A 13 6.92 10.81 -26.54
CA ALA A 13 7.77 11.23 -27.64
C ALA A 13 7.00 11.16 -28.97
N ASP A 14 7.17 12.17 -29.84
CA ASP A 14 6.55 12.22 -31.16
C ASP A 14 6.95 11.05 -32.06
N ALA A 15 8.09 10.40 -31.76
CA ALA A 15 8.58 9.21 -32.43
C ALA A 15 9.08 8.18 -31.43
N LEU A 16 8.74 6.92 -31.68
CA LEU A 16 9.24 5.80 -30.88
C LEU A 16 10.68 5.47 -31.28
N LEU A 17 11.51 5.13 -30.29
CA LEU A 17 12.85 4.63 -30.53
C LEU A 17 12.80 3.20 -31.09
N PRO A 18 13.81 2.77 -31.88
CA PRO A 18 13.85 1.42 -32.43
C PRO A 18 13.79 0.34 -31.34
N GLN A 19 12.97 -0.70 -31.53
CA GLN A 19 12.81 -1.81 -30.58
C GLN A 19 14.15 -2.49 -30.21
N ALA A 20 15.09 -2.53 -31.15
CA ALA A 20 16.42 -3.09 -30.93
C ALA A 20 17.22 -2.36 -29.83
N GLN A 21 16.97 -1.05 -29.61
CA GLN A 21 17.62 -0.31 -28.52
C GLN A 21 17.14 -0.80 -27.15
N TYR A 22 15.84 -1.01 -26.98
CA TYR A 22 15.27 -1.56 -25.74
C TYR A 22 15.71 -2.99 -25.49
N ALA A 23 15.77 -3.81 -26.54
CA ALA A 23 16.22 -5.21 -26.44
C ALA A 23 17.69 -5.35 -26.03
N SER A 24 18.49 -4.28 -26.20
CA SER A 24 19.90 -4.25 -25.79
C SER A 24 20.13 -3.80 -24.33
N LEU A 25 19.08 -3.34 -23.65
CA LEU A 25 19.18 -2.89 -22.25
C LEU A 25 19.46 -4.08 -21.32
N PRO A 26 20.29 -3.90 -20.28
CA PRO A 26 20.58 -4.96 -19.33
C PRO A 26 19.35 -5.29 -18.48
N GLY A 27 19.00 -6.56 -18.35
CA GLY A 27 17.97 -7.03 -17.41
C GLY A 27 18.60 -7.55 -16.12
N ASN A 28 18.53 -6.79 -15.04
CA ASN A 28 19.09 -7.17 -13.73
C ASN A 28 18.08 -7.92 -12.86
N ASN A 29 16.79 -7.69 -13.09
CA ASN A 29 15.70 -8.32 -12.35
C ASN A 29 14.42 -8.40 -13.21
N PHE A 30 13.36 -8.99 -12.68
CA PHE A 30 12.10 -9.21 -13.42
C PHE A 30 11.31 -7.91 -13.70
N ILE A 31 11.59 -6.81 -13.00
CA ILE A 31 10.95 -5.50 -13.18
C ILE A 31 11.52 -4.80 -14.41
N ASP A 32 12.82 -4.94 -14.69
CA ASP A 32 13.49 -4.21 -15.78
C ASP A 32 12.79 -4.43 -17.15
N PRO A 33 12.47 -5.67 -17.59
CA PRO A 33 11.73 -5.87 -18.84
C PRO A 33 10.32 -5.27 -18.84
N LEU A 34 9.63 -5.25 -17.69
CA LEU A 34 8.30 -4.65 -17.55
C LEU A 34 8.37 -3.12 -17.70
N ALA A 35 9.38 -2.50 -17.09
CA ALA A 35 9.65 -1.07 -17.22
C ALA A 35 10.02 -0.71 -18.67
N TYR A 36 10.90 -1.49 -19.31
CA TYR A 36 11.33 -1.25 -20.69
C TYR A 36 10.18 -1.36 -21.69
N ALA A 37 9.28 -2.34 -21.50
CA ALA A 37 8.08 -2.47 -22.33
C ALA A 37 7.19 -1.22 -22.23
N HIS A 38 7.04 -0.66 -21.03
CA HIS A 38 6.28 0.57 -20.84
C HIS A 38 6.99 1.80 -21.42
N PHE A 39 8.30 1.94 -21.21
CA PHE A 39 9.08 3.02 -21.83
C PHE A 39 9.01 2.99 -23.35
N GLN A 40 9.03 1.80 -23.96
CA GLN A 40 8.85 1.64 -25.40
C GLN A 40 7.48 2.15 -25.88
N GLN A 41 6.41 1.91 -25.12
CA GLN A 41 5.08 2.45 -25.45
C GLN A 41 5.03 3.98 -25.38
N LEU A 42 5.83 4.58 -24.50
CA LEU A 42 5.91 6.03 -24.30
C LEU A 42 6.98 6.72 -25.17
N GLY A 43 7.80 5.95 -25.90
CA GLY A 43 8.96 6.46 -26.64
C GLY A 43 10.06 7.04 -25.73
N LEU A 44 10.13 6.60 -24.48
CA LEU A 44 11.15 7.01 -23.52
C LEU A 44 12.33 6.05 -23.53
N PHE A 45 13.53 6.53 -23.22
CA PHE A 45 14.69 5.68 -22.94
C PHE A 45 15.11 5.84 -21.48
N PRO A 46 15.55 4.78 -20.78
CA PRO A 46 16.08 4.92 -19.42
C PRO A 46 17.24 5.91 -19.37
N SER A 47 17.33 6.66 -18.27
CA SER A 47 18.50 7.51 -18.01
C SER A 47 19.77 6.69 -17.84
N ASP A 48 20.91 7.33 -18.09
CA ASP A 48 22.23 6.74 -17.84
C ASP A 48 22.41 6.34 -16.37
N LEU A 49 23.32 5.38 -16.15
CA LEU A 49 23.66 4.91 -14.82
C LEU A 49 24.22 6.06 -13.97
N CYS A 50 23.69 6.23 -12.77
CA CYS A 50 24.18 7.24 -11.85
C CYS A 50 25.61 6.95 -11.36
N THR A 51 26.30 7.99 -10.90
CA THR A 51 27.62 7.87 -10.29
C THR A 51 27.57 7.06 -8.99
N ASP A 52 28.69 6.50 -8.55
CA ASP A 52 28.76 5.75 -7.29
C ASP A 52 28.39 6.59 -6.06
N ALA A 53 28.75 7.87 -6.05
CA ALA A 53 28.39 8.78 -4.97
C ALA A 53 26.88 9.05 -4.92
N GLU A 54 26.24 9.21 -6.08
CA GLU A 54 24.78 9.36 -6.17
C GLU A 54 24.06 8.08 -5.78
N PHE A 55 24.53 6.93 -6.27
CA PHE A 55 23.98 5.62 -5.93
C PHE A 55 24.01 5.39 -4.40
N LEU A 56 25.17 5.56 -3.78
CA LEU A 56 25.35 5.37 -2.33
C LEU A 56 24.39 6.24 -1.53
N ARG A 57 24.31 7.54 -1.87
CA ARG A 57 23.42 8.49 -1.20
C ARG A 57 21.95 8.12 -1.36
N ARG A 58 21.52 7.85 -2.61
CA ARG A 58 20.11 7.54 -2.92
C ARG A 58 19.69 6.22 -2.27
N ALA A 59 20.50 5.17 -2.40
CA ALA A 59 20.21 3.87 -1.79
C ALA A 59 20.03 3.97 -0.26
N LYS A 60 20.88 4.72 0.45
CA LYS A 60 20.74 4.88 1.91
C LYS A 60 19.52 5.72 2.30
N LEU A 61 19.29 6.85 1.62
CA LEU A 61 18.14 7.70 1.89
C LEU A 61 16.81 7.00 1.58
N ASP A 62 16.73 6.33 0.43
CA ASP A 62 15.49 5.73 -0.05
C ASP A 62 15.15 4.44 0.70
N ALA A 63 16.13 3.65 1.10
CA ALA A 63 15.90 2.39 1.79
C ALA A 63 15.77 2.52 3.32
N VAL A 64 16.54 3.43 3.95
CA VAL A 64 16.62 3.52 5.42
C VAL A 64 16.49 4.94 5.98
N GLY A 65 16.30 5.95 5.13
CA GLY A 65 16.04 7.33 5.56
C GLY A 65 17.23 8.08 6.15
N LEU A 66 18.46 7.56 6.00
CA LEU A 66 19.68 8.12 6.57
C LEU A 66 20.71 8.43 5.47
N LEU A 67 21.59 9.39 5.77
CA LEU A 67 22.77 9.64 4.93
C LEU A 67 23.88 8.62 5.25
N PRO A 68 24.70 8.21 4.27
CA PRO A 68 25.85 7.35 4.53
C PRO A 68 26.87 8.08 5.42
N ALA A 69 27.49 7.35 6.36
CA ALA A 69 28.53 7.92 7.22
C ALA A 69 29.79 8.27 6.39
N PRO A 70 30.58 9.29 6.77
CA PRO A 70 31.77 9.67 6.00
C PRO A 70 32.78 8.54 5.75
N GLN A 71 32.88 7.59 6.68
CA GLN A 71 33.76 6.42 6.56
C GLN A 71 33.20 5.41 5.53
N GLU A 72 31.89 5.19 5.54
CA GLU A 72 31.18 4.35 4.57
C GLU A 72 31.33 4.90 3.15
N VAL A 73 31.22 6.24 3.00
CA VAL A 73 31.44 6.93 1.72
C VAL A 73 32.83 6.66 1.17
N ARG A 74 33.88 6.88 1.99
CA ARG A 74 35.27 6.65 1.55
C ARG A 74 35.49 5.18 1.19
N ALA A 75 35.08 4.26 2.06
CA ALA A 75 35.24 2.83 1.83
C ALA A 75 34.55 2.37 0.53
N PHE A 76 33.35 2.85 0.24
CA PHE A 76 32.61 2.49 -0.97
C PHE A 76 33.19 3.11 -2.25
N LEU A 77 33.66 4.36 -2.18
CA LEU A 77 34.25 5.04 -3.34
C LEU A 77 35.65 4.51 -3.67
N ASP A 78 36.43 4.11 -2.65
CA ASP A 78 37.77 3.55 -2.81
C ASP A 78 37.75 2.06 -3.19
N ASP A 79 36.61 1.37 -3.09
CA ASP A 79 36.44 -0.03 -3.51
C ASP A 79 36.38 -0.13 -5.06
N PRO A 80 37.34 -0.81 -5.72
CA PRO A 80 37.34 -0.97 -7.17
C PRO A 80 36.50 -2.17 -7.63
N SER A 81 35.91 -2.94 -6.71
CA SER A 81 35.19 -4.16 -7.03
C SER A 81 33.93 -3.84 -7.86
N PRO A 82 33.67 -4.57 -8.97
CA PRO A 82 32.43 -4.41 -9.73
C PRO A 82 31.19 -4.80 -8.89
N GLU A 83 31.37 -5.63 -7.87
CA GLU A 83 30.31 -6.14 -6.99
C GLU A 83 29.98 -5.24 -5.80
N LYS A 84 30.65 -4.08 -5.66
CA LYS A 84 30.48 -3.21 -4.49
C LYS A 84 29.06 -2.71 -4.30
N ARG A 85 28.33 -2.42 -5.39
CA ARG A 85 26.92 -2.01 -5.34
C ARG A 85 26.03 -3.12 -4.81
N HIS A 86 26.21 -4.36 -5.27
CA HIS A 86 25.44 -5.51 -4.80
C HIS A 86 25.68 -5.77 -3.31
N ARG A 87 26.94 -5.76 -2.86
CA ARG A 87 27.26 -5.90 -1.43
C ARG A 87 26.67 -4.78 -0.59
N PHE A 88 26.74 -3.54 -1.07
CA PHE A 88 26.16 -2.40 -0.38
C PHE A 88 24.63 -2.51 -0.24
N ILE A 89 23.93 -2.95 -1.30
CA ILE A 89 22.49 -3.19 -1.24
C ILE A 89 22.16 -4.21 -0.14
N ALA A 90 22.87 -5.33 -0.09
CA ALA A 90 22.67 -6.34 0.96
C ALA A 90 22.86 -5.74 2.37
N GLN A 91 23.91 -4.95 2.59
CA GLN A 91 24.17 -4.27 3.86
C GLN A 91 23.06 -3.28 4.23
N VAL A 92 22.56 -2.51 3.26
CA VAL A 92 21.49 -1.53 3.50
C VAL A 92 20.17 -2.21 3.85
N LEU A 93 19.85 -3.34 3.24
CA LEU A 93 18.64 -4.11 3.54
C LEU A 93 18.70 -4.81 4.90
N GLU A 94 19.91 -5.06 5.42
CA GLU A 94 20.13 -5.61 6.78
C GLU A 94 20.23 -4.53 7.87
N ASP A 95 20.25 -3.23 7.50
CA ASP A 95 20.37 -2.13 8.45
C ASP A 95 19.11 -2.06 9.35
N PRO A 96 19.23 -2.05 10.68
CA PRO A 96 18.10 -1.96 11.59
C PRO A 96 17.19 -0.74 11.34
N ALA A 97 17.73 0.36 10.81
CA ALA A 97 16.96 1.55 10.46
C ALA A 97 15.95 1.30 9.33
N TYR A 98 16.15 0.27 8.50
CA TYR A 98 15.20 -0.14 7.46
C TYR A 98 13.80 -0.34 8.04
N ALA A 99 13.70 -1.11 9.12
CA ALA A 99 12.40 -1.45 9.70
C ALA A 99 11.69 -0.23 10.28
N ASP A 100 12.44 0.68 10.93
CA ASP A 100 11.87 1.89 11.50
C ASP A 100 11.44 2.89 10.41
N TYR A 101 12.23 3.01 9.33
CA TYR A 101 11.91 3.86 8.19
C TYR A 101 10.65 3.38 7.46
N TRP A 102 10.57 2.09 7.13
CA TRP A 102 9.42 1.55 6.42
C TRP A 102 8.17 1.45 7.30
N ALA A 103 8.30 1.18 8.60
CA ALA A 103 7.17 1.26 9.51
C ALA A 103 6.54 2.66 9.53
N ASN A 104 7.36 3.73 9.53
CA ASN A 104 6.86 5.09 9.44
C ASN A 104 6.18 5.37 8.10
N LYS A 105 6.76 4.94 6.97
CA LYS A 105 6.13 5.07 5.64
C LYS A 105 4.77 4.39 5.60
N TRP A 106 4.64 3.21 6.19
CA TRP A 106 3.37 2.49 6.25
C TRP A 106 2.37 3.12 7.23
N ALA A 107 2.84 3.66 8.34
CA ALA A 107 1.99 4.45 9.24
C ALA A 107 1.41 5.68 8.52
N ASP A 108 2.20 6.37 7.70
CA ASP A 108 1.74 7.50 6.88
C ASP A 108 0.69 7.09 5.82
N LEU A 109 0.82 5.89 5.24
CA LEU A 109 -0.17 5.36 4.28
C LEU A 109 -1.48 4.96 4.98
N LEU A 110 -1.38 4.27 6.13
CA LEU A 110 -2.52 3.79 6.90
C LEU A 110 -3.25 4.93 7.65
N ARG A 111 -2.52 6.02 7.97
CA ARG A 111 -3.01 7.22 8.66
C ARG A 111 -3.79 6.92 9.94
N PRO A 112 -3.22 6.23 10.94
CA PRO A 112 -3.90 6.03 12.21
C PRO A 112 -4.10 7.38 12.92
N ASN A 113 -5.33 7.66 13.37
CA ASN A 113 -5.67 8.92 14.03
C ASN A 113 -5.78 8.74 15.56
N PRO A 114 -4.81 9.20 16.36
CA PRO A 114 -4.83 9.01 17.81
C PRO A 114 -6.02 9.70 18.52
N ASP A 115 -6.54 10.79 17.97
CA ASP A 115 -7.73 11.48 18.51
C ASP A 115 -9.00 10.65 18.26
N ARG A 116 -9.06 9.94 17.13
CA ARG A 116 -10.19 9.08 16.78
C ARG A 116 -10.10 7.71 17.43
N VAL A 117 -8.97 7.01 17.39
CA VAL A 117 -8.87 5.60 17.83
C VAL A 117 -8.17 5.41 19.18
N GLY A 118 -7.59 6.46 19.74
CA GLY A 118 -6.85 6.45 21.00
C GLY A 118 -5.35 6.17 20.82
N VAL A 119 -4.52 6.87 21.60
CA VAL A 119 -3.04 6.79 21.56
C VAL A 119 -2.53 5.35 21.72
N LYS A 120 -3.13 4.57 22.63
CA LYS A 120 -2.75 3.17 22.84
C LYS A 120 -2.94 2.33 21.57
N SER A 121 -4.06 2.50 20.87
CA SER A 121 -4.33 1.77 19.61
C SER A 121 -3.26 2.09 18.57
N VAL A 122 -2.95 3.38 18.38
CA VAL A 122 -1.92 3.81 17.42
C VAL A 122 -0.55 3.22 17.77
N PHE A 123 -0.18 3.22 19.06
CA PHE A 123 1.06 2.59 19.52
C PHE A 123 1.11 1.08 19.21
N ILE A 124 0.00 0.35 19.42
CA ILE A 124 -0.06 -1.09 19.13
C ILE A 124 0.10 -1.37 17.62
N LEU A 125 -0.50 -0.53 16.76
CA LEU A 125 -0.30 -0.63 15.31
C LEU A 125 1.16 -0.33 14.91
N ASP A 126 1.77 0.72 15.46
CA ASP A 126 3.18 1.06 15.21
C ASP A 126 4.13 -0.09 15.59
N GLN A 127 3.93 -0.70 16.78
CA GLN A 127 4.74 -1.85 17.20
C GLN A 127 4.59 -3.03 16.24
N TRP A 128 3.37 -3.35 15.80
CA TRP A 128 3.14 -4.42 14.83
C TRP A 128 3.77 -4.13 13.47
N LEU A 129 3.74 -2.88 12.99
CA LEU A 129 4.40 -2.48 11.74
C LEU A 129 5.92 -2.66 11.83
N ARG A 130 6.54 -2.10 12.89
CA ARG A 130 7.99 -2.23 13.11
C ARG A 130 8.41 -3.69 13.18
N GLU A 131 7.67 -4.50 13.91
CA GLU A 131 7.99 -5.93 14.02
C GLU A 131 7.82 -6.65 12.68
N SER A 132 6.78 -6.31 11.90
CA SER A 132 6.58 -6.88 10.57
C SER A 132 7.76 -6.60 9.64
N PHE A 133 8.32 -5.39 9.66
CA PHE A 133 9.51 -5.07 8.86
C PHE A 133 10.79 -5.69 9.42
N ARG A 134 10.99 -5.73 10.74
CA ARG A 134 12.15 -6.38 11.37
C ARG A 134 12.25 -7.86 11.03
N GLN A 135 11.10 -8.54 10.96
CA GLN A 135 11.03 -9.96 10.59
C GLN A 135 11.09 -10.19 9.08
N ASN A 136 11.24 -9.12 8.27
CA ASN A 136 11.14 -9.17 6.82
C ASN A 136 9.88 -9.92 6.35
N LYS A 137 8.73 -9.57 6.96
CA LYS A 137 7.45 -10.23 6.71
C LYS A 137 7.11 -10.16 5.21
N PRO A 138 6.82 -11.29 4.54
CA PRO A 138 6.39 -11.29 3.16
C PRO A 138 5.19 -10.38 2.95
N TYR A 139 5.19 -9.62 1.85
CA TYR A 139 4.17 -8.62 1.56
C TYR A 139 2.75 -9.23 1.54
N ASP A 140 2.57 -10.41 0.94
CA ASP A 140 1.31 -11.14 0.92
C ASP A 140 0.79 -11.44 2.35
N ARG A 141 1.70 -11.75 3.28
CA ARG A 141 1.34 -11.99 4.69
C ARG A 141 0.97 -10.71 5.41
N LEU A 142 1.72 -9.62 5.20
CA LEU A 142 1.39 -8.31 5.75
C LEU A 142 -0.02 -7.86 5.30
N VAL A 143 -0.30 -7.94 3.99
CA VAL A 143 -1.60 -7.55 3.44
C VAL A 143 -2.71 -8.47 3.94
N ARG A 144 -2.50 -9.79 3.96
CA ARG A 144 -3.46 -10.77 4.48
C ARG A 144 -3.80 -10.50 5.95
N GLU A 145 -2.82 -10.20 6.80
CA GLU A 145 -3.05 -9.87 8.22
C GLU A 145 -3.88 -8.58 8.38
N ILE A 146 -3.68 -7.58 7.52
CA ILE A 146 -4.50 -6.35 7.48
C ILE A 146 -5.91 -6.64 6.98
N LEU A 147 -6.04 -7.37 5.88
CA LEU A 147 -7.32 -7.67 5.23
C LEU A 147 -8.21 -8.59 6.10
N LEU A 148 -7.62 -9.56 6.79
CA LEU A 148 -8.33 -10.52 7.63
C LEU A 148 -8.25 -10.17 9.12
N ALA A 149 -7.97 -8.91 9.46
CA ALA A 149 -7.81 -8.52 10.86
C ALA A 149 -9.07 -8.86 11.68
N GLU A 150 -8.82 -9.54 12.79
CA GLU A 150 -9.76 -9.79 13.87
C GLU A 150 -9.03 -9.56 15.20
N GLY A 151 -9.78 -9.45 16.29
CA GLY A 151 -9.23 -9.23 17.61
C GLY A 151 -9.40 -7.79 18.09
N SER A 152 -8.65 -7.43 19.12
CA SER A 152 -8.82 -6.20 19.87
C SER A 152 -7.85 -5.11 19.42
N ASN A 153 -8.35 -3.89 19.26
CA ASN A 153 -7.52 -2.71 18.98
C ASN A 153 -6.43 -2.41 20.04
N HIS A 154 -6.51 -3.03 21.21
CA HIS A 154 -5.52 -2.88 22.29
C HIS A 154 -4.51 -4.02 22.38
N ARG A 155 -4.56 -4.98 21.45
CA ARG A 155 -3.64 -6.13 21.37
C ARG A 155 -3.19 -6.43 19.96
N ASP A 156 -4.11 -6.30 19.01
CA ASP A 156 -3.97 -6.72 17.62
C ASP A 156 -3.85 -5.47 16.73
N GLY A 157 -2.64 -5.15 16.29
CA GLY A 157 -2.31 -3.93 15.53
C GLY A 157 -3.22 -3.69 14.32
N PRO A 158 -3.37 -4.66 13.41
CA PRO A 158 -4.25 -4.51 12.24
C PRO A 158 -5.72 -4.16 12.57
N ALA A 159 -6.24 -4.56 13.73
CA ALA A 159 -7.61 -4.26 14.13
C ALA A 159 -7.86 -2.75 14.34
N VAL A 160 -6.79 -1.97 14.54
CA VAL A 160 -6.84 -0.51 14.67
C VAL A 160 -7.32 0.16 13.38
N ILE A 161 -7.01 -0.42 12.23
CA ILE A 161 -7.44 0.08 10.91
C ILE A 161 -8.98 0.04 10.80
N TYR A 162 -9.61 -1.01 11.31
CA TYR A 162 -11.07 -1.18 11.32
C TYR A 162 -11.75 -0.33 12.40
N ARG A 163 -11.04 -0.02 13.49
CA ARG A 163 -11.51 0.97 14.47
C ARG A 163 -11.58 2.37 13.88
N ASP A 164 -10.59 2.71 13.05
CA ASP A 164 -10.55 3.99 12.35
C ASP A 164 -11.56 4.02 11.19
N ARG A 165 -11.66 2.96 10.39
CA ARG A 165 -12.57 2.86 9.23
C ARG A 165 -13.62 1.79 9.48
N ARG A 166 -14.79 2.22 9.95
CA ARG A 166 -15.83 1.32 10.48
C ARG A 166 -16.80 0.88 9.38
N GLU A 167 -16.99 1.71 8.37
CA GLU A 167 -17.94 1.42 7.31
C GLU A 167 -17.28 0.66 6.15
N PRO A 168 -17.96 -0.33 5.54
CA PRO A 168 -17.46 -1.04 4.37
C PRO A 168 -16.96 -0.13 3.25
N ALA A 169 -17.65 1.00 3.03
CA ALA A 169 -17.25 1.99 2.04
C ALA A 169 -15.92 2.71 2.38
N GLU A 170 -15.63 2.98 3.67
CA GLU A 170 -14.35 3.58 4.07
C GLU A 170 -13.19 2.59 3.84
N LEU A 171 -13.41 1.31 4.15
CA LEU A 171 -12.44 0.24 3.90
C LEU A 171 -12.21 0.04 2.40
N THR A 172 -13.28 0.08 1.59
CA THR A 172 -13.23 0.00 0.12
C THR A 172 -12.28 1.05 -0.46
N THR A 173 -12.43 2.31 -0.06
CA THR A 173 -11.55 3.41 -0.50
C THR A 173 -10.09 3.14 -0.13
N MET A 174 -9.83 2.75 1.12
CA MET A 174 -8.47 2.50 1.58
C MET A 174 -7.82 1.29 0.88
N PHE A 175 -8.52 0.15 0.82
CA PHE A 175 -7.96 -1.08 0.28
C PHE A 175 -7.74 -1.00 -1.24
N SER A 176 -8.68 -0.41 -1.97
CA SER A 176 -8.52 -0.23 -3.42
C SER A 176 -7.32 0.67 -3.74
N GLN A 177 -7.17 1.78 -3.03
CA GLN A 177 -6.07 2.71 -3.28
C GLN A 177 -4.72 2.14 -2.83
N LEU A 178 -4.64 1.57 -1.63
CA LEU A 178 -3.36 1.16 -1.04
C LEU A 178 -2.83 -0.17 -1.59
N PHE A 179 -3.69 -1.12 -1.93
CA PHE A 179 -3.26 -2.48 -2.32
C PHE A 179 -3.54 -2.81 -3.77
N LEU A 180 -4.57 -2.21 -4.39
CA LEU A 180 -4.89 -2.45 -5.81
C LEU A 180 -4.38 -1.33 -6.74
N GLY A 181 -3.82 -0.25 -6.17
CA GLY A 181 -3.39 0.92 -6.95
C GLY A 181 -4.53 1.62 -7.71
N THR A 182 -5.78 1.36 -7.34
CA THR A 182 -6.98 1.80 -8.07
C THR A 182 -7.80 2.76 -7.20
N ARG A 183 -8.20 3.91 -7.72
CA ARG A 183 -8.95 4.92 -6.95
C ARG A 183 -10.45 4.74 -7.13
N LEU A 184 -11.05 3.79 -6.40
CA LEU A 184 -12.50 3.58 -6.47
C LEU A 184 -13.33 4.69 -5.78
N GLU A 185 -12.71 5.60 -5.02
CA GLU A 185 -13.45 6.58 -4.21
C GLU A 185 -14.46 7.43 -4.99
N CYS A 186 -14.11 7.90 -6.20
CA CYS A 186 -15.06 8.67 -7.01
C CYS A 186 -16.27 7.82 -7.44
N ALA A 187 -16.03 6.51 -7.66
CA ALA A 187 -17.07 5.55 -8.03
C ALA A 187 -18.13 5.37 -6.93
N LYS A 188 -17.82 5.76 -5.68
CA LYS A 188 -18.76 5.68 -4.54
C LYS A 188 -20.08 6.42 -4.79
N CYS A 189 -20.05 7.55 -5.48
CA CYS A 189 -21.22 8.43 -5.64
C CYS A 189 -21.73 8.51 -7.08
N HIS A 190 -20.85 8.36 -8.07
CA HIS A 190 -21.16 8.43 -9.50
C HIS A 190 -20.16 7.57 -10.28
N HIS A 191 -20.38 7.31 -11.56
CA HIS A 191 -19.37 6.62 -12.39
C HIS A 191 -18.04 7.38 -12.36
N HIS A 192 -16.91 6.67 -12.23
CA HIS A 192 -15.60 7.31 -12.12
C HIS A 192 -15.34 8.19 -13.35
N PRO A 193 -14.89 9.46 -13.19
CA PRO A 193 -14.86 10.41 -14.29
C PRO A 193 -13.82 10.09 -15.37
N ASN A 194 -12.74 9.40 -14.99
CA ASN A 194 -11.59 9.13 -15.86
C ASN A 194 -11.23 7.63 -15.94
N GLU A 195 -12.05 6.75 -15.38
CA GLU A 195 -11.79 5.31 -15.35
C GLU A 195 -13.11 4.56 -15.56
N LYS A 196 -13.03 3.26 -15.87
CA LYS A 196 -14.18 2.39 -16.18
C LYS A 196 -15.08 2.05 -15.00
N TRP A 197 -14.71 2.44 -13.77
CA TRP A 197 -15.35 1.95 -12.55
C TRP A 197 -16.71 2.59 -12.31
N SER A 198 -17.72 1.74 -12.15
CA SER A 198 -19.09 2.11 -11.81
C SER A 198 -19.34 2.14 -10.31
N GLN A 199 -20.48 2.70 -9.92
CA GLN A 199 -20.95 2.64 -8.53
C GLN A 199 -21.23 1.20 -8.09
N ASP A 200 -21.68 0.33 -9.00
CA ASP A 200 -21.83 -1.09 -8.71
C ASP A 200 -20.48 -1.72 -8.33
N ASP A 201 -19.41 -1.45 -9.09
CA ASP A 201 -18.07 -2.00 -8.80
C ASP A 201 -17.58 -1.59 -7.40
N PHE A 202 -17.81 -0.32 -7.02
CA PHE A 202 -17.47 0.17 -5.68
C PHE A 202 -18.19 -0.63 -4.60
N TYR A 203 -19.51 -0.78 -4.72
CA TYR A 203 -20.30 -1.43 -3.67
C TYR A 203 -20.22 -2.96 -3.70
N GLN A 204 -19.86 -3.57 -4.83
CA GLN A 204 -19.47 -4.98 -4.90
C GLN A 204 -18.15 -5.22 -4.19
N PHE A 205 -17.15 -4.36 -4.36
CA PHE A 205 -15.91 -4.46 -3.58
C PHE A 205 -16.17 -4.19 -2.08
N ALA A 206 -17.06 -3.24 -1.77
CA ALA A 206 -17.47 -2.99 -0.39
C ALA A 206 -18.15 -4.18 0.28
N ALA A 207 -18.85 -5.03 -0.49
CA ALA A 207 -19.54 -6.19 0.06
C ALA A 207 -18.61 -7.20 0.73
N PHE A 208 -17.31 -7.23 0.39
CA PHE A 208 -16.31 -8.02 1.13
C PHE A 208 -16.21 -7.63 2.61
N PHE A 209 -16.46 -6.37 2.96
CA PHE A 209 -16.31 -5.88 4.33
C PHE A 209 -17.63 -5.89 5.12
N GLY A 210 -18.78 -6.20 4.49
CA GLY A 210 -20.09 -6.12 5.14
C GLY A 210 -20.28 -7.06 6.34
N ALA A 211 -19.53 -8.15 6.37
CA ALA A 211 -19.54 -9.17 7.42
C ALA A 211 -18.56 -8.91 8.57
N VAL A 212 -17.79 -7.82 8.52
CA VAL A 212 -16.97 -7.40 9.66
C VAL A 212 -17.86 -6.77 10.72
N LYS A 213 -17.83 -7.31 11.93
CA LYS A 213 -18.57 -6.80 13.09
C LYS A 213 -17.60 -6.33 14.16
N GLN A 214 -18.12 -5.50 15.04
CA GLN A 214 -17.39 -4.94 16.17
C GLN A 214 -18.24 -4.94 17.44
N LYS A 215 -17.59 -5.14 18.58
CA LYS A 215 -18.21 -5.06 19.92
C LYS A 215 -17.29 -4.34 20.90
N GLY A 216 -17.84 -3.61 21.85
CA GLY A 216 -17.08 -2.94 22.91
C GLY A 216 -17.52 -1.50 23.14
N ALA A 217 -16.61 -0.69 23.67
CA ALA A 217 -16.91 0.65 24.19
C ALA A 217 -17.25 1.70 23.10
N GLY A 218 -16.99 1.43 21.83
CA GLY A 218 -17.25 2.38 20.75
C GLY A 218 -16.19 3.48 20.61
N LEU A 219 -16.52 4.45 19.76
CA LEU A 219 -15.82 5.73 19.65
C LEU A 219 -16.59 6.76 20.50
N SER A 220 -15.89 7.43 21.40
CA SER A 220 -16.47 8.39 22.35
C SER A 220 -15.58 9.62 22.45
N PRO A 221 -15.88 10.69 21.69
CA PRO A 221 -15.12 11.95 21.76
C PRO A 221 -15.15 12.57 23.18
N PRO A 222 -14.12 13.34 23.58
CA PRO A 222 -12.95 13.74 22.81
C PRO A 222 -11.78 12.73 22.82
N ILE A 223 -11.84 11.68 23.66
CA ILE A 223 -10.79 10.66 23.76
C ILE A 223 -11.41 9.26 23.67
N SER A 224 -11.28 8.62 22.51
CA SER A 224 -11.78 7.26 22.27
C SER A 224 -10.84 6.16 22.78
N GLY A 225 -10.51 6.18 24.07
CA GLY A 225 -9.60 5.23 24.73
C GLY A 225 -10.19 3.83 25.02
N GLY A 226 -11.40 3.56 24.57
CA GLY A 226 -12.11 2.30 24.82
C GLY A 226 -11.57 1.12 24.03
N THR A 227 -11.71 -0.07 24.61
CA THR A 227 -11.42 -1.34 23.90
C THR A 227 -12.62 -1.74 23.04
N GLU A 228 -12.34 -2.12 21.79
CA GLU A 228 -13.26 -2.82 20.89
C GLU A 228 -12.60 -4.11 20.37
N THR A 229 -13.43 -5.03 19.90
CA THR A 229 -13.00 -6.28 19.27
C THR A 229 -13.74 -6.43 17.95
N PHE A 230 -12.98 -6.72 16.89
CA PHE A 230 -13.44 -6.89 15.52
C PHE A 230 -13.40 -8.38 15.17
N TYR A 231 -14.39 -8.86 14.41
CA TYR A 231 -14.54 -10.27 14.07
C TYR A 231 -15.46 -10.44 12.87
N PHE A 232 -15.27 -11.52 12.10
CA PHE A 232 -16.24 -11.95 11.11
C PHE A 232 -17.52 -12.44 11.79
N ALA A 233 -18.68 -12.00 11.29
CA ALA A 233 -19.96 -12.63 11.58
C ALA A 233 -20.82 -12.71 10.31
N PRO A 234 -21.43 -13.88 10.04
CA PRO A 234 -22.24 -14.07 8.85
C PRO A 234 -23.47 -13.17 8.83
N GLY A 235 -24.02 -12.96 7.63
CA GLY A 235 -25.23 -12.14 7.42
C GLY A 235 -24.97 -10.64 7.28
N GLY A 236 -23.70 -10.21 7.25
CA GLY A 236 -23.33 -8.87 6.81
C GLY A 236 -23.75 -8.58 5.37
N ARG A 237 -24.32 -7.39 5.12
CA ARG A 237 -24.82 -6.99 3.80
C ARG A 237 -24.43 -5.56 3.49
N VAL A 238 -24.05 -5.29 2.26
CA VAL A 238 -23.88 -3.95 1.71
C VAL A 238 -24.96 -3.74 0.65
N LYS A 239 -25.65 -2.59 0.70
CA LYS A 239 -26.65 -2.22 -0.29
C LYS A 239 -26.12 -1.12 -1.19
N HIS A 240 -26.46 -1.19 -2.47
CA HIS A 240 -26.25 -0.08 -3.38
C HIS A 240 -27.12 1.12 -2.92
N PRO A 241 -26.56 2.34 -2.83
CA PRO A 241 -27.24 3.49 -2.24
C PRO A 241 -28.44 3.99 -3.08
N VAL A 242 -28.38 3.82 -4.40
CA VAL A 242 -29.46 4.25 -5.33
C VAL A 242 -30.51 3.16 -5.54
N THR A 243 -30.10 1.95 -5.95
CA THR A 243 -31.05 0.86 -6.29
C THR A 243 -31.55 0.07 -5.08
N GLY A 244 -30.87 0.14 -3.94
CA GLY A 244 -31.19 -0.63 -2.73
C GLY A 244 -30.88 -2.13 -2.82
N VAL A 245 -30.35 -2.61 -3.96
CA VAL A 245 -29.96 -4.00 -4.19
C VAL A 245 -28.85 -4.38 -3.21
N VAL A 246 -28.93 -5.60 -2.65
CA VAL A 246 -27.85 -6.16 -1.83
C VAL A 246 -26.74 -6.62 -2.77
N MET A 247 -25.54 -6.06 -2.59
CA MET A 247 -24.41 -6.34 -3.46
C MET A 247 -23.73 -7.65 -3.09
N SER A 248 -23.43 -8.48 -4.09
CA SER A 248 -22.56 -9.64 -3.94
C SER A 248 -21.09 -9.22 -4.03
N PRO A 249 -20.18 -9.78 -3.21
CA PRO A 249 -18.77 -9.48 -3.29
C PRO A 249 -18.16 -9.82 -4.65
N CYS A 250 -17.48 -8.84 -5.26
CA CYS A 250 -16.77 -8.99 -6.53
C CYS A 250 -15.51 -8.12 -6.50
N PRO A 251 -14.31 -8.68 -6.75
CA PRO A 251 -13.09 -7.88 -6.84
C PRO A 251 -13.07 -7.08 -8.16
N PRO A 252 -12.41 -5.91 -8.20
CA PRO A 252 -12.20 -5.18 -9.45
C PRO A 252 -11.52 -6.07 -10.49
N ASP A 253 -12.03 -6.07 -11.72
CA ASP A 253 -11.51 -6.87 -12.85
C ASP A 253 -11.45 -8.39 -12.63
N GLY A 254 -12.10 -8.92 -11.59
CA GLY A 254 -12.17 -10.35 -11.34
C GLY A 254 -13.58 -10.92 -11.41
N PRO A 255 -13.71 -12.26 -11.36
CA PRO A 255 -15.02 -12.89 -11.30
C PRO A 255 -15.70 -12.65 -9.94
N PRO A 256 -17.04 -12.63 -9.87
CA PRO A 256 -17.76 -12.58 -8.60
C PRO A 256 -17.29 -13.66 -7.63
N ALA A 257 -17.11 -13.28 -6.36
CA ALA A 257 -16.66 -14.22 -5.34
C ALA A 257 -17.83 -15.13 -4.90
N THR A 258 -17.53 -16.42 -4.75
CA THR A 258 -18.46 -17.38 -4.15
C THR A 258 -18.44 -17.20 -2.63
N VAL A 259 -19.52 -16.70 -2.06
CA VAL A 259 -19.63 -16.49 -0.60
C VAL A 259 -20.48 -17.59 0.00
N GLY A 260 -19.84 -18.48 0.77
CA GLY A 260 -20.55 -19.43 1.62
C GLY A 260 -21.20 -18.73 2.81
N GLU A 261 -22.30 -19.26 3.34
CA GLU A 261 -23.01 -18.64 4.48
C GLU A 261 -22.16 -18.46 5.74
N THR A 262 -21.10 -19.25 5.89
CA THR A 262 -20.21 -19.27 7.06
C THR A 262 -18.77 -18.88 6.74
N THR A 263 -18.49 -18.48 5.50
CA THR A 263 -17.13 -18.15 5.04
C THR A 263 -16.94 -16.64 5.02
N ASP A 264 -15.85 -16.16 5.60
CA ASP A 264 -15.48 -14.75 5.48
C ASP A 264 -15.11 -14.44 4.02
N PRO A 265 -15.90 -13.59 3.31
CA PRO A 265 -15.64 -13.29 1.90
C PRO A 265 -14.25 -12.67 1.68
N ARG A 266 -13.68 -11.99 2.68
CA ARG A 266 -12.34 -11.40 2.60
C ARG A 266 -11.25 -12.46 2.39
N GLN A 267 -11.48 -13.73 2.77
CA GLN A 267 -10.51 -14.80 2.53
C GLN A 267 -10.24 -15.04 1.04
N GLY A 268 -11.23 -14.80 0.18
CA GLY A 268 -11.06 -14.90 -1.28
C GLY A 268 -10.29 -13.73 -1.89
N LEU A 269 -10.12 -12.62 -1.16
CA LEU A 269 -9.29 -11.48 -1.57
C LEU A 269 -7.83 -11.62 -1.12
N ALA A 270 -7.56 -12.45 -0.11
CA ALA A 270 -6.25 -12.59 0.51
C ALA A 270 -5.39 -13.62 -0.22
#